data_AF-A0A2G1Y1J2-F1
#
_entry.id   AF-A0A2G1Y1J2-F1
#
_cell.length_a   1.000
_cell.length_b   1.000
_cell.length_c   1.000
_cell.angle_alpha   90.00
_cell.angle_beta   90.00
_cell.angle_gamma   90.00
#
_symmetry.space_group_name_H-M   'P 1'
#
loop_
_entity.id
_entity.type
_entity.pdbx_description
1 polymer ?
#
loop_
_entity_poly.entity_id
_entity_poly.type
_entity_poly.pdbx_seq_one_letter_code
_entity_poly.pdbx_strand_id
1 'polypeptide(L)'
;MPDTSGKRHPRFAAGATTAVLLALLATLYYVAFPQQGYSSDETATGAPPARQVPVTAVTLQSVRLWTRFAGRLTAVNTAEIKPRVSGEIQQVLFQDGQLVERGELLFVIDPRPYQAAVQQAKA
;
A
#
# COMPACT_ATOMS: atom_id res chain seq x y z
N MET A 1 -73.25 53.31 11.84
CA MET A 1 -74.13 54.31 11.19
C MET A 1 -73.55 55.68 11.51
N PRO A 2 -73.36 56.63 10.58
CA PRO A 2 -74.03 56.82 9.28
C PRO A 2 -73.08 56.55 8.09
N ASP A 3 -73.52 56.01 6.94
CA ASP A 3 -74.44 56.56 5.93
C ASP A 3 -73.76 57.60 5.02
N THR A 4 -73.62 57.27 3.74
CA THR A 4 -74.38 57.94 2.66
C THR A 4 -73.82 57.60 1.28
N SER A 5 -74.57 56.73 0.60
CA SER A 5 -74.66 56.72 -0.86
C SER A 5 -75.25 58.07 -1.31
N GLY A 6 -74.51 58.82 -2.14
CA GLY A 6 -74.90 60.14 -2.61
C GLY A 6 -74.66 60.33 -4.10
N LYS A 7 -75.69 60.06 -4.88
CA LYS A 7 -75.84 60.27 -6.32
C LYS A 7 -75.41 61.68 -6.80
N ARG A 8 -74.76 61.68 -7.98
CA ARG A 8 -74.95 62.57 -9.15
C ARG A 8 -74.64 64.07 -8.95
N HIS A 9 -73.79 64.64 -9.81
CA HIS A 9 -74.21 65.34 -11.05
C HIS A 9 -73.00 66.01 -11.76
N PRO A 10 -73.12 66.23 -13.09
CA PRO A 10 -71.99 66.37 -14.02
C PRO A 10 -71.65 67.84 -14.29
N ARG A 11 -70.38 68.12 -14.62
CA ARG A 11 -69.98 69.28 -15.42
C ARG A 11 -68.77 68.85 -16.26
N PHE A 12 -69.02 68.23 -17.40
CA PHE A 12 -69.01 68.87 -18.73
C PHE A 12 -67.76 69.73 -18.98
N ALA A 13 -66.96 69.22 -19.93
CA ALA A 13 -66.41 69.96 -21.05
C ALA A 13 -65.33 71.02 -20.75
N ALA A 14 -64.12 70.56 -20.37
CA ALA A 14 -62.88 71.32 -20.62
C ALA A 14 -61.56 70.51 -20.50
N GLY A 15 -61.59 69.20 -20.17
CA GLY A 15 -60.36 68.42 -19.88
C GLY A 15 -59.93 67.38 -20.94
N ALA A 16 -60.71 67.19 -22.01
CA ALA A 16 -60.47 66.11 -22.97
C ALA A 16 -59.32 66.39 -23.94
N THR A 17 -59.09 67.66 -24.31
CA THR A 17 -58.03 68.03 -25.27
C THR A 17 -56.65 68.03 -24.62
N THR A 18 -56.54 68.43 -23.35
CA THR A 18 -55.28 68.38 -22.59
C THR A 18 -54.87 66.95 -22.27
N ALA A 19 -55.83 66.07 -21.96
CA ALA A 19 -55.55 64.65 -21.70
C ALA A 19 -55.01 63.93 -22.96
N VAL A 20 -55.57 64.22 -24.14
CA VAL A 20 -55.11 63.62 -25.41
C VAL A 20 -53.71 64.11 -25.79
N LEU A 21 -53.40 65.38 -25.54
CA LEU A 21 -52.09 65.95 -25.87
C LEU A 21 -50.99 65.42 -24.94
N LEU A 22 -51.30 65.24 -23.65
CA LEU A 22 -50.40 64.58 -22.69
C LEU A 22 -50.20 63.10 -23.00
N ALA A 23 -51.25 62.39 -23.40
CA ALA A 23 -51.15 60.98 -23.81
C ALA A 23 -50.25 60.82 -25.04
N LEU A 24 -50.41 61.70 -26.05
CA LEU A 24 -49.58 61.69 -27.26
C LEU A 24 -48.11 61.98 -26.96
N LEU A 25 -47.84 62.98 -26.10
CA LEU A 25 -46.47 63.28 -25.64
C LEU A 25 -45.86 62.13 -24.85
N ALA A 26 -46.62 61.46 -23.99
CA ALA A 26 -46.14 60.30 -23.24
C ALA A 26 -45.83 59.11 -24.16
N THR A 27 -46.67 58.83 -25.16
CA THR A 27 -46.36 57.81 -26.17
C THR A 27 -45.15 58.18 -27.01
N LEU A 28 -44.99 59.45 -27.40
CA LEU A 28 -43.83 59.89 -28.18
C LEU A 28 -42.53 59.77 -27.35
N TYR A 29 -42.59 60.10 -26.07
CA TYR A 29 -41.47 59.93 -25.13
C TYR A 29 -41.09 58.45 -24.95
N TYR A 30 -42.08 57.55 -24.80
CA TYR A 30 -41.83 56.12 -24.63
C TYR A 30 -41.21 55.46 -25.86
N VAL A 31 -41.59 55.91 -27.06
CA VAL A 31 -41.01 55.40 -28.32
C VAL A 31 -39.61 55.98 -28.58
N ALA A 32 -39.36 57.24 -28.20
CA ALA A 32 -38.08 57.90 -28.43
C ALA A 32 -36.96 57.48 -27.45
N PHE A 33 -37.30 56.99 -26.26
CA PHE A 33 -36.34 56.58 -25.23
C PHE A 33 -36.54 55.11 -24.79
N PRO A 34 -36.06 54.13 -25.58
CA PRO A 34 -36.07 52.74 -25.15
C PRO A 34 -35.23 52.58 -23.88
N GLN A 35 -35.86 52.10 -22.80
CA GLN A 35 -35.18 51.81 -21.54
C GLN A 35 -34.12 50.74 -21.78
N GLN A 36 -32.85 51.12 -21.63
CA GLN A 36 -31.71 50.21 -21.70
C GLN A 36 -31.82 49.23 -20.53
N GLY A 37 -32.35 48.04 -20.80
CA GLY A 37 -32.40 46.95 -19.85
C GLY A 37 -30.97 46.56 -19.46
N TYR A 38 -30.67 46.64 -18.16
CA TYR A 38 -29.42 46.15 -17.58
C TYR A 38 -29.33 44.65 -17.87
N SER A 39 -28.48 44.30 -18.84
CA SER A 39 -28.13 42.91 -19.12
C SER A 39 -27.07 42.53 -18.09
N SER A 40 -27.45 41.76 -17.07
CA SER A 40 -26.48 41.10 -16.22
C SER A 40 -25.80 40.00 -17.05
N ASP A 41 -24.68 40.35 -17.68
CA ASP A 41 -23.74 39.37 -18.25
C ASP A 41 -23.16 38.57 -17.08
N GLU A 42 -23.77 37.42 -16.83
CA GLU A 42 -23.24 36.41 -15.91
C GLU A 42 -22.08 35.71 -16.64
N THR A 43 -20.91 36.36 -16.70
CA THR A 43 -19.67 35.65 -17.05
C THR A 43 -19.32 34.71 -15.91
N ALA A 44 -19.86 33.49 -15.99
CA ALA A 44 -19.37 32.35 -15.25
C ALA A 44 -17.89 32.15 -15.60
N THR A 45 -16.98 32.61 -14.73
CA THR A 45 -15.60 32.12 -14.74
C THR A 45 -15.68 30.63 -14.41
N GLY A 46 -15.69 29.80 -15.45
CA GLY A 46 -15.65 28.36 -15.33
C GLY A 46 -14.42 27.93 -14.54
N ALA A 47 -14.61 27.00 -13.61
CA ALA A 47 -13.51 26.37 -12.90
C ALA A 47 -12.46 25.83 -13.89
N PRO A 48 -11.15 25.94 -13.60
CA PRO A 48 -10.11 25.44 -14.49
C PRO A 48 -10.36 23.97 -14.83
N PRO A 49 -10.11 23.53 -16.08
CA PRO A 49 -10.43 22.18 -16.51
C PRO A 49 -9.72 21.16 -15.62
N ALA A 50 -10.50 20.19 -15.13
CA ALA A 50 -9.98 19.13 -14.27
C ALA A 50 -8.84 18.39 -14.98
N ARG A 51 -7.63 18.50 -14.42
CA ARG A 51 -6.43 17.86 -14.97
C ARG A 51 -6.56 16.35 -14.77
N GLN A 52 -6.73 15.60 -15.85
CA GLN A 52 -6.79 14.14 -15.79
C GLN A 52 -5.42 13.61 -15.39
N VAL A 53 -5.38 12.83 -14.30
CA VAL A 53 -4.16 12.16 -13.83
C VAL A 53 -4.33 10.65 -14.02
N PRO A 54 -3.29 9.94 -14.46
CA PRO A 54 -3.35 8.49 -14.57
C PRO A 54 -3.49 7.87 -13.18
N VAL A 55 -4.50 7.03 -13.00
CA VAL A 55 -4.72 6.24 -11.78
C VAL A 55 -4.67 4.75 -12.11
N THR A 56 -4.28 3.94 -11.13
CA THR A 56 -4.25 2.48 -11.26
C THR A 56 -4.90 1.86 -10.03
N ALA A 57 -5.74 0.85 -10.25
CA ALA A 57 -6.42 0.12 -9.18
C ALA A 57 -5.44 -0.81 -8.46
N VAL A 58 -5.34 -0.66 -7.13
CA VAL A 58 -4.53 -1.54 -6.30
C VAL A 58 -5.27 -2.87 -6.09
N THR A 59 -4.64 -3.98 -6.44
CA THR A 59 -5.18 -5.33 -6.20
C THR A 59 -4.40 -5.98 -5.05
N LEU A 60 -5.11 -6.43 -4.02
CA LEU A 60 -4.53 -7.15 -2.90
C LEU A 60 -4.20 -8.58 -3.32
N GLN A 61 -2.92 -8.94 -3.27
CA GLN A 61 -2.45 -10.30 -3.52
C GLN A 61 -1.74 -10.82 -2.28
N SER A 62 -2.04 -12.07 -1.92
CA SER A 62 -1.32 -12.76 -0.83
C SER A 62 0.05 -13.16 -1.35
N VAL A 63 1.10 -12.58 -0.77
CA VAL A 63 2.49 -12.92 -1.09
C VAL A 63 3.11 -13.58 0.12
N ARG A 64 3.79 -14.72 -0.10
CA ARG A 64 4.56 -15.38 0.93
C ARG A 64 5.96 -14.78 0.98
N LEU A 65 6.34 -14.27 2.15
CA LEU A 65 7.70 -13.81 2.41
C LEU A 65 8.59 -15.02 2.68
N TRP A 66 9.69 -15.13 1.93
CA TRP A 66 10.69 -16.16 2.11
C TRP A 66 11.99 -15.51 2.56
N THR A 67 12.64 -16.11 3.55
CA THR A 67 13.95 -15.67 4.02
C THR A 67 14.98 -16.75 3.72
N ARG A 68 16.13 -16.36 3.20
CA ARG A 68 17.26 -17.26 2.94
C ARG A 68 18.31 -17.04 4.00
N PHE A 69 18.81 -18.12 4.57
CA PHE A 69 19.88 -18.10 5.55
C PHE A 69 21.03 -18.94 5.04
N ALA A 70 22.26 -18.46 5.22
CA ALA A 70 23.44 -19.26 5.02
C ALA A 70 23.66 -20.15 6.25
N GLY A 71 23.98 -21.42 6.02
CA GLY A 71 24.28 -22.38 7.07
C GLY A 71 25.50 -23.22 6.71
N ARG A 72 26.08 -23.88 7.70
CA ARG A 72 27.12 -24.90 7.52
C ARG A 72 26.61 -26.22 8.05
N LEU A 73 26.99 -27.30 7.40
CA LEU A 73 26.72 -28.65 7.89
C LEU A 73 27.91 -29.14 8.71
N THR A 74 27.61 -29.80 9.82
CA THR A 74 28.59 -30.46 10.69
C THR A 74 28.15 -31.90 10.91
N ALA A 75 29.10 -32.79 11.17
CA ALA A 75 28.77 -34.16 11.56
C ALA A 75 27.94 -34.16 12.85
N VAL A 76 26.94 -35.04 12.92
CA VAL A 76 26.12 -35.21 14.15
C VAL A 76 26.99 -35.76 15.28
N ASN A 77 27.86 -36.72 14.95
CA ASN A 77 28.79 -37.34 15.88
C ASN A 77 30.18 -37.38 15.24
N THR A 78 31.18 -36.90 15.97
CA THR A 78 32.60 -37.00 15.59
C THR A 78 33.32 -37.74 16.70
N ALA A 79 34.07 -38.79 16.35
CA ALA A 79 34.89 -39.54 17.29
C ALA A 79 36.36 -39.40 16.91
N GLU A 80 37.18 -38.96 17.86
CA GLU A 80 38.64 -38.92 17.70
C GLU A 80 39.23 -40.19 18.31
N ILE A 81 39.87 -41.02 17.49
CA ILE A 81 40.45 -42.29 17.94
C ILE A 81 41.85 -42.03 18.49
N LYS A 82 42.05 -42.31 19.78
CA LYS A 82 43.34 -42.16 20.47
C LYS A 82 43.81 -43.50 21.03
N PRO A 83 45.11 -43.83 20.90
CA PRO A 83 45.66 -45.02 21.54
C PRO A 83 45.61 -44.87 23.05
N ARG A 84 45.13 -45.90 23.75
CA ARG A 84 45.07 -45.94 25.23
C ARG A 84 46.38 -46.43 25.87
N VAL A 85 47.23 -47.04 25.07
CA VAL A 85 48.49 -47.65 25.50
C VAL A 85 49.59 -47.21 24.55
N SER A 86 50.82 -47.11 25.04
CA SER A 86 51.99 -46.77 24.21
C SER A 86 52.46 -47.99 23.42
N GLY A 87 52.97 -47.79 22.22
CA GLY A 87 53.51 -48.89 21.44
C GLY A 87 53.59 -48.56 19.96
N GLU A 88 54.24 -49.45 19.24
CA GLU A 88 54.34 -49.37 17.79
C GLU A 88 53.06 -49.87 17.13
N ILE A 89 52.61 -49.19 16.08
CA ILE A 89 51.49 -49.65 15.26
C ILE A 89 52.00 -50.78 14.37
N GLN A 90 51.50 -51.98 14.61
CA GLN A 90 51.83 -53.18 13.83
C GLN A 90 51.05 -53.21 12.51
N GLN A 91 49.76 -52.85 12.53
CA GLN A 91 48.88 -52.89 11.36
C GLN A 91 47.82 -51.80 11.41
N VAL A 92 47.47 -51.30 10.21
CA VAL A 92 46.31 -50.42 9.94
C VAL A 92 45.33 -51.22 9.09
N LEU A 93 44.08 -51.35 9.55
CA LEU A 93 43.10 -52.31 9.03
C LEU A 93 41.89 -51.64 8.37
N PHE A 94 42.01 -50.38 7.99
CA PHE A 94 40.97 -49.66 7.25
C PHE A 94 41.59 -48.90 6.08
N GLN A 95 40.75 -48.55 5.11
CA GLN A 95 41.10 -47.69 3.99
C GLN A 95 40.54 -46.28 4.19
N ASP A 96 41.20 -45.27 3.63
CA ASP A 96 40.74 -43.89 3.72
C ASP A 96 39.34 -43.73 3.10
N GLY A 97 38.42 -43.14 3.86
CA GLY A 97 37.03 -42.95 3.45
C GLY A 97 36.15 -44.21 3.55
N GLN A 98 36.68 -45.33 4.05
CA GLN A 98 35.89 -46.52 4.32
C GLN A 98 34.85 -46.27 5.42
N LEU A 99 33.65 -46.79 5.23
CA LEU A 99 32.65 -46.86 6.29
C LEU A 99 33.02 -47.99 7.25
N VAL A 100 33.22 -47.65 8.53
CA VAL A 100 33.56 -48.61 9.59
C VAL A 100 32.45 -48.65 10.62
N GLU A 101 32.23 -49.83 11.19
CA GLU A 101 31.22 -50.04 12.23
C GLU A 101 31.81 -49.90 13.64
N ARG A 102 30.93 -49.71 14.64
CA ARG A 102 31.35 -49.63 16.03
C ARG A 102 31.94 -50.98 16.47
N GLY A 103 33.17 -50.93 16.98
CA GLY A 103 33.87 -52.11 17.50
C GLY A 103 34.73 -52.83 16.46
N GLU A 104 34.74 -52.33 15.22
CA GLU A 104 35.65 -52.82 14.20
C GLU A 104 37.11 -52.52 14.56
N LEU A 105 38.00 -53.46 14.24
CA LEU A 105 39.41 -53.34 14.55
C LEU A 105 40.08 -52.42 13.53
N LEU A 106 40.49 -51.22 13.98
CA LEU A 106 41.11 -50.22 13.11
C LEU A 106 42.64 -50.28 13.13
N PHE A 107 43.22 -50.50 14.30
CA PHE A 107 44.66 -50.50 14.54
C PHE A 107 45.07 -51.65 15.43
N VAL A 108 46.21 -52.26 15.14
CA VAL A 108 46.86 -53.24 16.01
C VAL A 108 48.14 -52.63 16.55
N ILE A 109 48.25 -52.52 17.87
CA ILE A 109 49.46 -52.12 18.57
C ILE A 109 50.23 -53.38 18.95
N ASP A 110 51.57 -53.38 18.83
CA ASP A 110 52.40 -54.55 19.15
C ASP A 110 52.08 -55.11 20.55
N PRO A 111 51.56 -56.35 20.65
CA PRO A 111 51.12 -56.91 21.91
C PRO A 111 52.26 -57.52 22.74
N ARG A 112 53.46 -57.74 22.18
CA ARG A 112 54.58 -58.44 22.85
C ARG A 112 54.93 -57.87 24.24
N PRO A 113 55.17 -56.55 24.41
CA PRO A 113 55.50 -56.01 25.73
C PRO A 113 54.35 -56.18 26.74
N TYR A 114 53.10 -56.07 26.28
CA TYR A 114 51.93 -56.21 27.12
C TYR A 114 51.66 -57.66 27.51
N GLN A 115 51.87 -58.62 26.60
CA GLN A 115 51.75 -60.05 26.88
C GLN A 115 52.81 -60.49 27.91
N ALA A 116 54.06 -60.04 27.77
CA ALA A 116 55.11 -60.33 28.74
C ALA A 116 54.77 -59.79 30.15
N ALA A 117 54.30 -58.55 30.24
CA ALA A 117 53.89 -57.94 31.51
C ALA A 117 52.73 -58.70 32.18
N VAL A 118 51.74 -59.15 31.40
CA VAL A 118 50.63 -59.96 31.91
C VAL A 118 51.10 -61.33 32.39
N GLN A 119 52.04 -61.97 31.68
CA GLN A 119 52.60 -63.26 32.13
C GLN A 119 53.37 -63.09 33.44
N GLN A 120 54.16 -62.02 33.57
CA GLN A 120 54.89 -61.72 34.80
C GLN A 120 53.95 -61.47 35.99
N ALA A 121 52.81 -60.80 35.78
CA ALA A 121 51.84 -60.51 36.84
C ALA A 121 50.99 -61.74 37.24
N LYS A 122 50.96 -62.79 36.42
CA LYS A 122 50.20 -64.03 36.66
C LYS A 122 51.03 -65.14 37.30
N ALA A 123 52.35 -65.05 37.22
CA ALA A 123 53.29 -65.97 37.87
C ALA A 123 53.43 -65.64 39.36
#